data_AF-A0A433VCG5-F1
#
_entry.id   AF-A0A433VCG5-F1
#
_cell.length_a   1.000
_cell.length_b   1.000
_cell.length_c   1.000
_cell.angle_alpha   90.00
_cell.angle_beta   90.00
_cell.angle_gamma   90.00
#
_symmetry.space_group_name_H-M   'P 1'
#
loop_
_entity.id
_entity.type
_entity.pdbx_description
1 polymer ?
#
loop_
_entity_poly.entity_id
_entity_poly.type
_entity_poly.pdbx_seq_one_letter_code
_entity_poly.pdbx_strand_id
1 'polypeptide(L)'
;MAGKSKGFKELLMQEKASQDKQRMMQKMKKEIESEDDKTLVLIEPEGYEKMSDIMVKFLEPYTVKLRSPQEYEKLLVIGMLAWNASLMTPEQRKEMINDAVSQTIGYAGIESQREMKEIVNELIERKEKYFSNIKRFITSYKLKNKGRDFNLSIVSSLMEGEDKNK
;
A
#
# COMPACT_ATOMS: atom_id res chain seq x y z
N MET A 1 6.05 -25.48 -33.72
CA MET A 1 4.80 -24.82 -33.27
C MET A 1 5.09 -24.08 -31.98
N ALA A 2 4.68 -22.80 -31.90
CA ALA A 2 5.32 -21.77 -31.08
C ALA A 2 4.82 -21.68 -29.63
N GLY A 3 5.76 -21.60 -28.68
CA GLY A 3 5.52 -21.33 -27.26
C GLY A 3 5.26 -19.84 -26.96
N LYS A 4 4.08 -19.32 -27.33
CA LYS A 4 3.69 -17.91 -27.10
C LYS A 4 2.85 -17.66 -25.83
N SER A 5 2.68 -18.64 -24.94
CA SER A 5 1.71 -18.57 -23.82
C SER A 5 2.22 -17.84 -22.56
N LYS A 6 3.52 -17.87 -22.27
CA LYS A 6 4.05 -17.40 -20.98
C LYS A 6 4.24 -15.88 -20.93
N GLY A 7 4.86 -15.29 -21.95
CA GLY A 7 5.12 -13.84 -22.01
C GLY A 7 3.86 -12.98 -22.15
N PHE A 8 2.81 -13.50 -22.79
CA PHE A 8 1.53 -12.77 -22.92
C PHE A 8 0.78 -12.67 -21.59
N LYS A 9 0.86 -13.70 -20.74
CA LYS A 9 0.28 -13.66 -19.38
C LYS A 9 1.02 -12.70 -18.46
N GLU A 10 2.35 -12.63 -18.55
CA GLU A 10 3.15 -11.63 -17.81
C GLU A 10 2.82 -10.20 -18.22
N LEU A 11 2.63 -9.95 -19.52
CA LEU A 11 2.19 -8.64 -20.04
C LEU A 11 0.80 -8.26 -19.51
N LEU A 12 -0.17 -9.17 -19.54
CA LEU A 12 -1.51 -8.94 -18.99
C LEU A 12 -1.51 -8.69 -17.47
N MET A 13 -0.63 -9.38 -16.71
CA MET A 13 -0.48 -9.15 -15.27
C MET A 13 0.18 -7.81 -14.97
N GLN A 14 1.19 -7.39 -15.76
CA GLN A 14 1.80 -6.07 -15.65
C GLN A 14 0.81 -4.95 -16.01
N GLU A 15 0.05 -5.12 -17.09
CA GLU A 15 -0.92 -4.15 -17.55
C GLU A 15 -2.04 -3.96 -16.52
N LYS A 16 -2.60 -5.06 -15.99
CA LYS A 16 -3.63 -5.03 -14.96
C LYS A 16 -3.15 -4.41 -13.65
N ALA A 17 -1.96 -4.80 -13.16
CA ALA A 17 -1.37 -4.18 -11.96
C ALA A 17 -1.08 -2.69 -12.15
N SER A 18 -0.71 -2.27 -13.37
CA SER A 18 -0.49 -0.85 -13.69
C SER A 18 -1.80 -0.05 -13.76
N GLN A 19 -2.86 -0.64 -14.28
CA GLN A 19 -4.20 -0.05 -14.34
C GLN A 19 -4.86 0.04 -12.97
N ASP A 20 -4.76 -1.02 -12.14
CA ASP A 20 -5.28 -1.04 -10.78
C ASP A 20 -4.54 0.00 -9.92
N LYS A 21 -3.22 0.10 -10.08
CA LYS A 21 -2.41 1.19 -9.49
C LYS A 21 -2.91 2.55 -9.96
N GLN A 22 -3.11 2.78 -11.26
CA GLN A 22 -3.59 4.07 -11.77
C GLN A 22 -4.99 4.43 -11.26
N ARG A 23 -5.92 3.47 -11.16
CA ARG A 23 -7.27 3.70 -10.66
C ARG A 23 -7.28 4.02 -9.17
N MET A 24 -6.53 3.26 -8.37
CA MET A 24 -6.36 3.54 -6.95
C MET A 24 -5.73 4.92 -6.72
N MET A 25 -4.74 5.29 -7.54
CA MET A 25 -4.11 6.62 -7.50
C MET A 25 -5.08 7.75 -7.90
N GLN A 26 -5.92 7.53 -8.90
CA GLN A 26 -6.93 8.53 -9.31
C GLN A 26 -8.02 8.69 -8.25
N LYS A 27 -8.47 7.58 -7.62
CA LYS A 27 -9.45 7.62 -6.53
C LYS A 27 -8.87 8.34 -5.31
N MET A 28 -7.65 7.98 -4.91
CA MET A 28 -6.95 8.62 -3.79
C MET A 28 -6.63 10.09 -4.06
N LYS A 29 -6.21 10.45 -5.28
CA LYS A 29 -5.98 11.86 -5.65
C LYS A 29 -7.28 12.67 -5.54
N LYS A 30 -8.40 12.11 -6.01
CA LYS A 30 -9.70 12.78 -5.95
C LYS A 30 -10.23 12.93 -4.52
N GLU A 31 -9.98 11.93 -3.66
CA GLU A 31 -10.33 11.98 -2.23
C GLU A 31 -9.46 13.00 -1.48
N ILE A 32 -8.15 13.07 -1.77
CA ILE A 32 -7.24 14.08 -1.22
C ILE A 32 -7.58 15.50 -1.71
N GLU A 33 -7.98 15.66 -2.97
CA GLU A 33 -8.41 16.96 -3.53
C GLU A 33 -9.76 17.45 -2.95
N SER A 34 -10.53 16.58 -2.29
CA SER A 34 -11.83 16.93 -1.70
C SER A 34 -11.78 17.33 -0.22
N GLU A 35 -10.65 17.15 0.46
CA GLU A 35 -10.43 17.58 1.84
C GLU A 35 -9.18 18.47 1.94
N ASP A 36 -9.45 19.78 1.97
CA ASP A 36 -8.57 20.90 2.36
C ASP A 36 -7.20 21.04 1.66
N ASP A 37 -6.98 22.24 1.11
CA ASP A 37 -5.94 22.66 0.16
C ASP A 37 -4.49 22.68 0.72
N LYS A 38 -4.19 21.90 1.76
CA LYS A 38 -2.94 21.96 2.55
C LYS A 38 -2.05 20.73 2.48
N THR A 39 -2.38 19.73 1.66
CA THR A 39 -1.60 18.47 1.63
C THR A 39 -0.31 18.62 0.82
N LEU A 40 0.83 18.81 1.50
CA LEU A 40 2.15 18.76 0.86
C LEU A 40 2.55 17.30 0.60
N VAL A 41 2.95 17.00 -0.65
CA VAL A 41 3.52 15.70 -1.04
C VAL A 41 5.03 15.75 -0.81
N LEU A 42 5.56 14.90 0.08
CA LEU A 42 6.99 14.89 0.40
C LEU A 42 7.67 13.57 0.06
N ILE A 43 8.92 13.72 -0.41
CA ILE A 43 9.88 12.64 -0.56
C ILE A 43 10.86 12.79 0.61
N GLU A 44 10.69 11.96 1.64
CA GLU A 44 11.63 11.80 2.77
C GLU A 44 12.09 13.11 3.45
N PRO A 45 11.24 13.79 4.24
CA PRO A 45 11.65 15.01 4.94
C PRO A 45 12.73 14.75 6.00
N GLU A 46 13.77 15.59 5.99
CA GLU A 46 14.85 15.57 6.96
C GLU A 46 14.32 15.85 8.38
N GLY A 47 14.71 15.02 9.36
CA GLY A 47 14.25 15.10 10.75
C GLY A 47 13.00 14.30 11.10
N TYR A 48 12.40 13.58 10.15
CA TYR A 48 11.30 12.65 10.40
C TYR A 48 11.71 11.19 10.13
N GLU A 49 11.10 10.24 10.84
CA GLU A 49 11.27 8.83 10.51
C GLU A 49 10.90 8.55 9.06
N LYS A 50 11.76 7.78 8.37
CA LYS A 50 11.56 7.41 6.97
C LYS A 50 10.38 6.47 6.84
N MET A 51 9.41 6.84 5.99
CA MET A 51 8.24 6.02 5.74
C MET A 51 8.59 4.65 5.13
N SER A 52 9.68 4.55 4.38
CA SER A 52 10.20 3.27 3.88
C SER A 52 10.60 2.34 5.02
N ASP A 53 11.36 2.83 6.01
CA ASP A 53 11.78 2.05 7.17
C ASP A 53 10.59 1.67 8.05
N ILE A 54 9.65 2.60 8.24
CA ILE A 54 8.39 2.35 8.95
C ILE A 54 7.60 1.24 8.25
N MET A 55 7.46 1.30 6.92
CA MET A 55 6.71 0.31 6.15
C MET A 55 7.35 -1.09 6.24
N VAL A 56 8.68 -1.17 6.26
CA VAL A 56 9.39 -2.45 6.49
C VAL A 56 9.05 -3.03 7.86
N LYS A 57 9.14 -2.23 8.94
CA LYS A 57 8.79 -2.65 10.31
C LYS A 57 7.31 -3.00 10.46
N PHE A 58 6.46 -2.27 9.76
CA PHE A 58 5.03 -2.48 9.74
C PHE A 58 4.69 -3.86 9.17
N LEU A 59 5.31 -4.22 8.04
CA LEU A 59 5.06 -5.46 7.31
C LEU A 59 5.81 -6.69 7.86
N GLU A 60 6.80 -6.48 8.74
CA GLU A 60 7.68 -7.51 9.29
C GLU A 60 6.98 -8.86 9.58
N PRO A 61 5.80 -8.93 10.26
CA PRO A 61 5.17 -10.20 10.60
C PRO A 61 4.84 -11.08 9.39
N TYR A 62 4.62 -10.49 8.22
CA TYR A 62 4.29 -11.20 6.98
C TYR A 62 5.52 -11.40 6.08
N THR A 63 6.63 -10.71 6.34
CA THR A 63 7.84 -10.80 5.50
C THR A 63 8.55 -12.14 5.63
N VAL A 64 8.46 -12.80 6.80
CA VAL A 64 9.14 -14.08 7.11
C VAL A 64 8.71 -15.21 6.16
N LYS A 65 7.51 -15.12 5.60
CA LYS A 65 6.94 -16.16 4.73
C LYS A 65 7.19 -15.91 3.24
N LEU A 66 7.75 -14.75 2.87
CA LEU A 66 7.92 -14.36 1.48
C LEU A 66 9.14 -15.07 0.87
N ARG A 67 8.96 -15.56 -0.35
CA ARG A 67 9.96 -16.31 -1.11
C ARG A 67 10.37 -15.59 -2.39
N SER A 68 9.70 -14.51 -2.74
CA SER A 68 10.01 -13.75 -3.95
C SER A 68 9.81 -12.25 -3.79
N PRO A 69 10.53 -11.44 -4.60
CA PRO A 69 10.33 -10.00 -4.67
C PRO A 69 8.90 -9.61 -5.06
N GLN A 70 8.25 -10.42 -5.90
CA GLN A 70 6.88 -10.20 -6.34
C GLN A 70 5.88 -10.41 -5.19
N GLU A 71 6.14 -11.37 -4.30
CA GLU A 71 5.34 -11.55 -3.08
C GLU A 71 5.54 -10.37 -2.12
N TYR A 72 6.76 -9.85 -2.01
CA TYR A 72 7.04 -8.64 -1.24
C TYR A 72 6.33 -7.41 -1.80
N GLU A 73 6.34 -7.22 -3.12
CA GLU A 73 5.63 -6.12 -3.77
C GLU A 73 4.12 -6.20 -3.57
N LYS A 74 3.53 -7.39 -3.63
CA LYS A 74 2.11 -7.61 -3.30
C LYS A 74 1.81 -7.27 -1.85
N LEU A 75 2.63 -7.75 -0.92
CA LEU A 75 2.50 -7.42 0.50
C LEU A 75 2.61 -5.92 0.74
N LEU A 76 3.52 -5.24 0.04
CA LEU A 76 3.69 -3.79 0.12
C LEU A 76 2.42 -3.04 -0.31
N VAL A 77 1.78 -3.48 -1.40
CA VAL A 77 0.51 -2.90 -1.86
C VAL A 77 -0.60 -3.08 -0.82
N ILE A 78 -0.73 -4.28 -0.25
CA ILE A 78 -1.69 -4.56 0.83
C ILE A 78 -1.37 -3.72 2.08
N GLY A 79 -0.10 -3.59 2.42
CA GLY A 79 0.39 -2.78 3.54
C GLY A 79 0.01 -1.31 3.40
N MET A 80 0.22 -0.72 2.23
CA MET A 80 -0.17 0.67 1.99
C MET A 80 -1.69 0.87 2.05
N LEU A 81 -2.47 -0.09 1.52
CA LEU A 81 -3.92 -0.07 1.63
C LEU A 81 -4.36 -0.05 3.10
N ALA A 82 -3.86 -1.00 3.90
CA ALA A 82 -4.16 -1.08 5.32
C ALA A 82 -3.71 0.19 6.08
N TRP A 83 -2.52 0.70 5.76
CA TRP A 83 -1.99 1.93 6.33
C TRP A 83 -2.92 3.13 6.08
N ASN A 84 -3.29 3.36 4.83
CA ASN A 84 -4.15 4.49 4.46
C ASN A 84 -5.56 4.33 5.03
N ALA A 85 -6.12 3.12 4.96
CA ALA A 85 -7.44 2.83 5.51
C ALA A 85 -7.50 3.03 7.04
N SER A 86 -6.38 2.85 7.75
CA SER A 86 -6.30 3.12 9.19
C SER A 86 -6.44 4.60 9.57
N LEU A 87 -6.20 5.52 8.62
CA LEU A 87 -6.30 6.97 8.82
C LEU A 87 -7.66 7.53 8.43
N MET A 88 -8.51 6.72 7.81
CA MET A 88 -9.83 7.10 7.31
C MET A 88 -10.94 6.86 8.34
N THR A 89 -12.10 7.47 8.12
CA THR A 89 -13.31 7.18 8.90
C THR A 89 -13.73 5.71 8.69
N PRO A 90 -14.51 5.11 9.62
CA PRO A 90 -14.97 3.73 9.48
C PRO A 90 -15.70 3.45 8.16
N GLU A 91 -16.46 4.42 7.66
CA GLU A 91 -17.21 4.35 6.41
C GLU A 91 -16.27 4.31 5.20
N GLN A 92 -15.35 5.29 5.10
CA GLN A 92 -14.34 5.38 4.04
C GLN A 92 -13.42 4.14 4.04
N ARG A 93 -12.98 3.71 5.23
CA ARG A 93 -12.18 2.50 5.44
C ARG A 93 -12.89 1.28 4.85
N LYS A 94 -14.17 1.08 5.18
CA LYS A 94 -14.95 -0.06 4.70
C LYS A 94 -15.12 -0.03 3.18
N GLU A 95 -15.39 1.13 2.60
CA GLU A 95 -15.51 1.30 1.16
C GLU A 95 -14.18 0.95 0.46
N MET A 96 -13.07 1.55 0.90
CA MET A 96 -11.74 1.33 0.32
C MET A 96 -11.34 -0.15 0.36
N ILE A 97 -11.55 -0.83 1.49
CA ILE A 97 -11.20 -2.26 1.62
C ILE A 97 -12.05 -3.12 0.67
N ASN A 98 -13.36 -2.87 0.60
CA ASN A 98 -14.25 -3.64 -0.28
C ASN A 98 -13.93 -3.45 -1.76
N ASP A 99 -13.60 -2.21 -2.16
CA ASP A 99 -13.20 -1.90 -3.53
C ASP A 99 -11.88 -2.59 -3.88
N ALA A 100 -10.88 -2.51 -3.01
CA ALA A 100 -9.59 -3.14 -3.23
C ALA A 100 -9.70 -4.68 -3.34
N VAL A 101 -10.50 -5.31 -2.48
CA VAL A 101 -10.76 -6.76 -2.54
C VAL A 101 -11.45 -7.13 -3.85
N SER A 102 -12.48 -6.37 -4.23
CA SER A 102 -13.24 -6.62 -5.46
C SER A 102 -12.37 -6.48 -6.72
N GLN A 103 -11.47 -5.49 -6.76
CA GLN A 103 -10.59 -5.26 -7.90
C GLN A 103 -9.46 -6.30 -7.99
N THR A 104 -8.88 -6.67 -6.85
CA THR A 104 -7.70 -7.55 -6.82
C THR A 104 -8.07 -9.03 -6.98
N ILE A 105 -9.09 -9.47 -6.24
CA ILE A 105 -9.47 -10.88 -6.13
C ILE A 105 -10.99 -11.08 -6.19
N GLY A 106 -11.75 -10.17 -6.79
CA GLY A 106 -13.21 -10.29 -6.89
C GLY A 106 -13.71 -11.51 -7.66
N TYR A 107 -12.86 -12.07 -8.54
CA TYR A 107 -13.11 -13.32 -9.25
C TYR A 107 -12.68 -14.56 -8.45
N ALA A 108 -11.96 -14.39 -7.34
CA ALA A 108 -11.62 -15.46 -6.42
C ALA A 108 -12.83 -15.79 -5.53
N GLY A 109 -12.84 -17.00 -4.98
CA GLY A 109 -13.89 -17.45 -4.08
C GLY A 109 -14.01 -16.59 -2.83
N ILE A 110 -15.17 -16.67 -2.17
CA ILE A 110 -15.51 -15.91 -0.96
C ILE A 110 -14.46 -16.10 0.15
N GLU A 111 -13.88 -17.30 0.25
CA GLU A 111 -12.84 -17.61 1.24
C GLU A 111 -11.59 -16.76 1.05
N SER A 112 -11.06 -16.66 -0.17
CA SER A 112 -9.89 -15.83 -0.47
C SER A 112 -10.17 -14.34 -0.24
N GLN A 113 -11.41 -13.89 -0.51
CA GLN A 113 -11.82 -12.52 -0.19
C GLN A 113 -11.84 -12.26 1.32
N ARG A 114 -12.30 -13.23 2.11
CA ARG A 114 -12.29 -13.15 3.57
C ARG A 114 -10.86 -13.12 4.10
N GLU A 115 -9.99 -14.01 3.64
CA GLU A 115 -8.57 -14.05 4.04
C GLU A 115 -7.86 -12.72 3.77
N MET A 116 -8.08 -12.09 2.61
CA MET A 116 -7.49 -10.78 2.32
C MET A 116 -8.01 -9.69 3.27
N LYS A 117 -9.31 -9.70 3.59
CA LYS A 117 -9.89 -8.75 4.56
C LYS A 117 -9.32 -8.95 5.96
N GLU A 118 -9.12 -10.20 6.38
CA GLU A 118 -8.50 -10.53 7.67
C GLU A 118 -7.07 -9.96 7.74
N ILE A 119 -6.23 -10.20 6.73
CA ILE A 119 -4.87 -9.64 6.68
C ILE A 119 -4.88 -8.11 6.74
N VAL A 120 -5.78 -7.46 6.00
CA VAL A 120 -5.89 -5.99 6.02
C VAL A 120 -6.30 -5.48 7.40
N ASN A 121 -7.26 -6.12 8.05
CA ASN A 121 -7.71 -5.75 9.39
C ASN A 121 -6.60 -5.94 10.43
N GLU A 122 -5.88 -7.07 10.40
CA GLU A 122 -4.72 -7.32 11.27
C GLU A 122 -3.64 -6.24 11.11
N LEU A 123 -3.38 -5.81 9.88
CA LEU A 123 -2.45 -4.72 9.58
C LEU A 123 -2.96 -3.37 10.07
N ILE A 124 -4.26 -3.07 9.96
CA ILE A 124 -4.86 -1.85 10.51
C ILE A 124 -4.71 -1.82 12.04
N GLU A 125 -5.07 -2.91 12.72
CA GLU A 125 -4.92 -3.02 14.18
C GLU A 125 -3.46 -2.85 14.61
N ARG A 126 -2.52 -3.43 13.85
CA ARG A 126 -1.08 -3.26 14.09
C ARG A 126 -0.65 -1.80 13.93
N LYS A 127 -1.16 -1.09 12.92
CA LYS A 127 -0.89 0.35 12.70
C LYS A 127 -1.39 1.14 13.90
N GLU A 128 -2.64 0.92 14.30
CA GLU A 128 -3.28 1.58 15.44
C GLU A 128 -2.55 1.29 16.76
N LYS A 129 -1.94 0.12 16.91
CA LYS A 129 -1.21 -0.26 18.13
C LYS A 129 0.22 0.29 18.20
N TYR A 130 0.99 0.21 17.12
CA TYR A 130 2.44 0.49 17.14
C TYR A 130 2.87 1.75 16.40
N PHE A 131 1.99 2.31 15.55
CA PHE A 131 2.28 3.43 14.64
C PHE A 131 1.17 4.49 14.68
N SER A 132 0.49 4.61 15.82
CA SER A 132 -0.68 5.51 15.98
C SER A 132 -0.32 6.99 15.82
N ASN A 133 0.90 7.36 16.18
CA ASN A 133 1.45 8.72 16.12
C ASN A 133 1.74 9.20 14.69
N ILE A 134 1.89 8.31 13.72
CA ILE A 134 2.22 8.69 12.33
C ILE A 134 0.92 8.87 11.55
N LYS A 135 0.65 10.09 11.09
CA LYS A 135 -0.59 10.49 10.40
C LYS A 135 -0.33 10.88 8.95
N ARG A 136 0.55 10.13 8.28
CA ARG A 136 0.92 10.35 6.88
C ARG A 136 0.21 9.38 5.97
N PHE A 137 -0.52 9.89 4.98
CA PHE A 137 -1.03 9.06 3.89
C PHE A 137 0.11 8.71 2.94
N ILE A 138 0.14 7.47 2.48
CA ILE A 138 1.10 7.02 1.47
C ILE A 138 0.48 7.24 0.10
N THR A 139 1.12 8.09 -0.69
CA THR A 139 0.64 8.44 -2.03
C THR A 139 1.27 7.56 -3.09
N SER A 140 2.55 7.19 -2.98
CA SER A 140 3.19 6.30 -3.93
C SER A 140 4.43 5.62 -3.38
N TYR A 141 4.88 4.59 -4.06
CA TYR A 141 6.13 3.90 -3.76
C TYR A 141 6.93 3.63 -5.03
N LYS A 142 8.24 3.46 -4.84
CA LYS A 142 9.17 2.97 -5.85
C LYS A 142 10.02 1.85 -5.25
N LEU A 143 9.90 0.66 -5.82
CA LEU A 143 10.74 -0.48 -5.50
C LEU A 143 11.80 -0.64 -6.60
N LYS A 144 13.08 -0.51 -6.25
CA LYS A 144 14.20 -0.75 -7.18
C LYS A 144 14.90 -2.04 -6.81
N ASN A 145 15.01 -2.96 -7.77
CA ASN A 145 15.82 -4.17 -7.62
C ASN A 145 17.32 -3.81 -7.72
N LYS A 146 18.13 -4.23 -6.75
CA LYS A 146 19.60 -4.09 -6.73
C LYS A 146 20.31 -5.46 -6.86
N GLY A 147 19.64 -6.47 -7.40
CA GLY A 147 20.16 -7.82 -7.54
C GLY A 147 19.90 -8.66 -6.29
N ARG A 148 20.72 -8.48 -5.24
CA ARG A 148 20.57 -9.22 -3.97
C ARG A 148 19.60 -8.59 -2.98
N ASP A 149 19.31 -7.30 -3.15
CA ASP A 149 18.44 -6.51 -2.26
C ASP A 149 17.46 -5.65 -3.07
N PHE A 150 16.49 -5.06 -2.36
CA PHE A 150 15.57 -4.06 -2.89
C PHE A 150 15.75 -2.74 -2.17
N ASN A 151 15.61 -1.64 -2.91
CA ASN A 151 15.50 -0.31 -2.33
C ASN A 151 14.04 0.14 -2.44
N LEU A 152 13.42 0.42 -1.30
CA LEU A 152 12.07 0.94 -1.17
C LEU A 152 12.13 2.44 -0.88
N SER A 153 11.53 3.24 -1.76
CA SER A 153 11.24 4.65 -1.51
C SER A 153 9.73 4.86 -1.42
N ILE A 154 9.29 5.62 -0.42
CA ILE A 154 7.87 5.94 -0.20
C ILE A 154 7.68 7.45 -0.23
N VAL A 155 6.65 7.88 -0.95
CA VAL A 155 6.16 9.26 -0.97
C VAL A 155 4.92 9.32 -0.09
N SER A 156 4.88 10.27 0.84
CA SER A 156 3.77 10.44 1.76
C SER A 156 3.34 11.90 1.91
N SER A 157 2.13 12.12 2.41
CA SER A 157 1.70 13.45 2.84
C SER A 157 2.35 13.84 4.16
N LEU A 158 2.52 15.14 4.38
CA LEU A 158 2.61 15.71 5.74
C LEU A 158 1.29 16.40 6.05
N MET A 159 0.70 16.08 7.19
CA MET A 159 -0.43 16.83 7.75
C MET A 159 0.10 17.85 8.78
N GLU A 160 -0.51 19.05 8.83
CA GLU A 160 -0.21 20.06 9.87
C GLU A 160 -0.44 19.45 11.26
N GLY A 161 0.60 19.34 12.09
CA GLY A 161 0.54 18.81 13.45
C GLY A 161 1.55 17.71 13.79
N GLU A 162 2.34 17.20 12.82
CA GLU A 162 3.47 16.33 13.16
C GLU A 162 4.66 17.15 13.68
N ASP A 163 4.74 17.26 15.01
CA ASP A 163 5.88 17.89 15.69
C ASP A 163 7.20 17.21 15.32
N LYS A 164 8.19 18.04 15.01
CA LYS A 164 9.59 17.64 14.89
C LYS A 164 10.08 17.25 16.29
N ASN A 165 10.36 15.97 16.50
CA ASN A 165 10.94 15.35 17.69
C ASN A 165 9.98 14.86 18.77
N LYS A 166 10.05 13.56 19.04
CA LYS A 166 10.36 13.05 20.38
C LYS A 166 11.28 11.84 20.28
#